data_AF-A0A0D0AXB0-F1
#
_entry.id   AF-A0A0D0AXB0-F1
#
_cell.length_a   1.000
_cell.length_b   1.000
_cell.length_c   1.000
_cell.angle_alpha   90.00
_cell.angle_beta   90.00
_cell.angle_gamma   90.00
#
_symmetry.space_group_name_H-M   'P 1'
#
loop_
_entity.id
_entity.type
_entity.pdbx_description
1 polymer ?
#
loop_
_entity_poly.entity_id
_entity_poly.type
_entity_poly.pdbx_seq_one_letter_code
_entity_poly.pdbx_strand_id
1 'polypeptide(L)'
;MKRPKYEVAQDSESLLVEAQDTKPLKSRARKGGLSLLPTISLDVLFEIFGFLKPIDLLSLARTSKAFRNLLMRKSNAFIWRASRSLIPNLPECPADLSEPQYACLAFDPHCHVGRLPSFP
;
A
#
# COMPACT_ATOMS: atom_id res chain seq x y z
N MET A 1 -58.87 28.39 -54.67
CA MET A 1 -57.54 28.83 -54.20
C MET A 1 -57.25 28.14 -52.87
N LYS A 2 -56.21 27.30 -52.84
CA LYS A 2 -55.69 26.64 -51.64
C LYS A 2 -54.72 27.59 -50.94
N ARG A 3 -54.81 27.74 -49.62
CA ARG A 3 -53.73 28.29 -48.78
C ARG A 3 -53.79 27.69 -47.36
N PRO A 4 -52.64 27.61 -46.68
CA PRO A 4 -52.09 26.35 -46.17
C PRO A 4 -51.77 26.41 -44.67
N LYS A 5 -51.10 25.35 -44.18
CA LYS A 5 -50.59 25.17 -42.81
C LYS A 5 -49.18 25.79 -42.61
N TYR A 6 -48.82 25.94 -41.33
CA TYR A 6 -47.60 26.46 -40.65
C TYR A 6 -47.65 27.98 -40.37
N GLU A 7 -47.25 28.51 -39.21
CA GLU A 7 -45.98 28.29 -38.49
C GLU A 7 -46.00 28.89 -37.06
N VAL A 8 -44.95 28.55 -36.31
CA VAL A 8 -44.59 28.82 -34.91
C VAL A 8 -44.18 30.27 -34.63
N ALA A 9 -44.43 30.81 -33.42
CA ALA A 9 -43.47 31.62 -32.62
C ALA A 9 -44.05 32.13 -31.28
N GLN A 10 -43.36 31.74 -30.18
CA GLN A 10 -43.05 32.45 -28.91
C GLN A 10 -44.24 32.90 -28.01
N ASP A 11 -44.19 32.87 -26.67
CA ASP A 11 -43.32 33.67 -25.78
C ASP A 11 -43.26 33.13 -24.31
N SER A 12 -42.17 33.50 -23.61
CA SER A 12 -42.10 33.92 -22.18
C SER A 12 -41.95 32.94 -20.99
N GLU A 13 -40.75 33.04 -20.38
CA GLU A 13 -40.36 32.94 -18.96
C GLU A 13 -40.59 31.65 -18.15
N SER A 14 -39.49 31.05 -17.67
CA SER A 14 -39.05 31.17 -16.26
C SER A 14 -37.91 30.21 -15.90
N LEU A 15 -36.86 30.79 -15.31
CA LEU A 15 -36.03 30.24 -14.22
C LEU A 15 -35.77 28.72 -14.21
N LEU A 16 -34.67 28.29 -14.84
CA LEU A 16 -33.94 27.11 -14.35
C LEU A 16 -32.46 27.45 -14.22
N VAL A 17 -32.05 27.46 -12.96
CA VAL A 17 -30.69 27.63 -12.46
C VAL A 17 -29.80 26.59 -13.18
N GLU A 18 -28.85 27.03 -14.01
CA GLU A 18 -27.84 26.11 -14.54
C GLU A 18 -26.99 25.60 -13.38
N ALA A 19 -27.28 24.38 -12.93
CA ALA A 19 -26.42 23.61 -12.06
C ALA A 19 -25.13 23.33 -12.82
N GLN A 20 -24.11 24.14 -12.56
CA GLN A 20 -22.76 23.85 -13.02
C GLN A 20 -22.36 22.49 -12.43
N ASP A 21 -22.25 21.50 -13.32
CA ASP A 21 -21.60 20.21 -13.07
C ASP A 21 -20.13 20.48 -12.70
N THR A 22 -19.91 20.77 -11.43
CA THR A 22 -18.57 20.90 -10.87
C THR A 22 -18.01 19.49 -10.76
N LYS A 23 -17.34 19.05 -11.83
CA LYS A 23 -16.50 17.85 -11.82
C LYS A 23 -15.70 17.85 -10.52
N PRO A 24 -15.74 16.77 -9.71
CA PRO A 24 -15.05 16.76 -8.43
C PRO A 24 -13.57 17.00 -8.70
N LEU A 25 -13.05 18.13 -8.22
CA LEU A 25 -11.62 18.40 -8.22
C LEU A 25 -10.97 17.27 -7.44
N LYS A 26 -10.25 16.39 -8.16
CA LYS A 26 -9.44 15.32 -7.57
C LYS A 26 -8.62 15.95 -6.46
N SER A 27 -8.98 15.67 -5.21
CA SER A 27 -8.21 16.14 -4.07
C SER A 27 -6.82 15.57 -4.26
N ARG A 28 -5.83 16.46 -4.41
CA ARG A 28 -4.44 16.08 -4.54
C ARG A 28 -4.11 15.41 -3.21
N ALA A 29 -4.09 14.09 -3.19
CA ALA A 29 -3.78 13.32 -1.99
C ALA A 29 -2.51 13.94 -1.39
N ARG A 30 -2.63 14.41 -0.14
CA ARG A 30 -1.49 15.01 0.55
C ARG A 30 -0.41 13.94 0.57
N LYS A 31 0.66 14.15 -0.20
CA LYS A 31 1.84 13.29 -0.15
C LYS A 31 2.36 13.41 1.27
N GLY A 32 2.19 12.35 2.07
CA GLY A 32 2.67 12.32 3.45
C GLY A 32 4.19 12.53 3.50
N GLY A 33 4.73 12.86 4.68
CA GLY A 33 6.17 13.13 4.85
C GLY A 33 7.09 12.00 4.38
N LEU A 34 6.55 10.77 4.28
CA LEU A 34 7.26 9.58 3.80
C LEU A 34 7.18 9.38 2.28
N SER A 35 6.58 10.31 1.53
CA SER A 35 6.44 10.19 0.07
C SER A 35 7.78 10.21 -0.69
N LEU A 36 8.85 10.71 -0.06
CA LEU A 36 10.20 10.71 -0.61
C LEU A 36 10.94 9.38 -0.36
N LEU A 37 10.56 8.60 0.66
CA LEU A 37 11.27 7.36 0.98
C LEU A 37 11.35 6.38 -0.20
N PRO A 38 10.27 6.11 -0.96
CA PRO A 38 10.35 5.25 -2.14
C PRO A 38 11.18 5.83 -3.31
N THR A 39 11.59 7.11 -3.22
CA THR A 39 12.34 7.84 -4.25
C THR A 39 13.83 7.93 -3.90
N ILE A 40 14.20 7.67 -2.64
CA ILE A 40 15.58 7.56 -2.18
C ILE A 40 16.21 6.27 -2.74
N SER A 41 17.54 6.27 -2.91
CA SER A 41 18.29 5.09 -3.34
C SER A 41 18.07 3.91 -2.37
N LEU A 42 18.01 2.69 -2.92
CA LEU A 42 17.74 1.49 -2.13
C LEU A 42 18.78 1.26 -1.03
N ASP A 43 20.03 1.65 -1.25
CA ASP A 43 21.11 1.45 -0.27
C ASP A 43 20.84 2.19 1.05
N VAL A 44 20.41 3.45 0.97
CA VAL A 44 20.07 4.24 2.18
C VAL A 44 18.84 3.66 2.87
N LEU A 45 17.86 3.18 2.10
CA LEU A 45 16.69 2.51 2.68
C LEU A 45 17.09 1.23 3.41
N PHE A 46 17.98 0.42 2.84
CA PHE A 46 18.45 -0.82 3.46
C PHE A 46 19.22 -0.56 4.75
N GLU A 47 20.03 0.50 4.78
CA GLU A 47 20.73 0.94 5.99
C GLU A 47 19.72 1.31 7.09
N ILE A 48 18.72 2.15 6.77
CA ILE A 48 17.65 2.51 7.71
C ILE A 48 16.90 1.26 8.20
N PHE A 49 16.58 0.34 7.29
CA PHE A 49 15.86 -0.88 7.63
C PHE A 49 16.67 -1.84 8.51
N GLY A 50 17.99 -1.86 8.37
CA GLY A 50 18.88 -2.62 9.24
C GLY A 50 18.82 -2.19 10.72
N PHE A 51 18.45 -0.93 10.99
CA PHE A 51 18.26 -0.42 12.34
C PHE A 51 16.85 -0.61 12.91
N LEU A 52 15.89 -1.09 12.11
CA LEU A 52 14.52 -1.34 12.55
C LEU A 52 14.38 -2.73 13.16
N LYS A 53 13.42 -2.90 14.09
CA LYS A 53 13.07 -4.23 14.61
C LYS A 53 12.24 -5.00 13.56
N PRO A 54 12.21 -6.34 13.61
CA PRO A 54 11.43 -7.15 12.68
C PRO A 54 9.92 -6.78 12.65
N ILE A 55 9.35 -6.38 13.79
CA ILE A 55 7.95 -5.89 13.86
C ILE A 55 7.73 -4.57 13.11
N ASP A 56 8.71 -3.68 13.12
CA ASP A 56 8.64 -2.40 12.44
C ASP A 56 8.76 -2.59 10.92
N LEU A 57 9.64 -3.50 10.49
CA LEU A 57 9.73 -3.91 9.09
C LEU A 57 8.44 -4.54 8.59
N LEU A 58 7.80 -5.36 9.41
CA LEU A 58 6.53 -5.97 9.06
C LEU A 58 5.42 -4.92 8.93
N SER A 59 5.37 -3.97 9.85
CA SER A 59 4.46 -2.82 9.80
C SER A 59 4.71 -1.98 8.53
N LEU A 60 5.97 -1.76 8.16
CA LEU A 60 6.34 -1.03 6.95
C LEU A 60 5.93 -1.77 5.67
N ALA A 61 6.11 -3.10 5.64
CA ALA A 61 5.64 -3.94 4.55
C ALA A 61 4.10 -3.93 4.41
N ARG A 62 3.34 -3.66 5.47
CA ARG A 62 1.87 -3.58 5.44
C ARG A 62 1.37 -2.21 4.98
N THR A 63 2.13 -1.13 5.20
CA THR A 63 1.70 0.24 4.87
C THR A 63 1.91 0.63 3.40
N SER A 64 2.86 0.01 2.70
CA SER A 64 3.18 0.33 1.30
C SER A 64 3.42 -0.89 0.44
N LYS A 65 2.78 -0.95 -0.73
CA LYS A 65 3.01 -2.02 -1.73
C LYS A 65 4.46 -2.05 -2.21
N ALA A 66 5.13 -0.90 -2.32
CA ALA A 66 6.53 -0.83 -2.74
C ALA A 66 7.46 -1.46 -1.69
N PHE A 67 7.27 -1.12 -0.41
CA PHE A 67 8.05 -1.72 0.67
C PHE A 67 7.73 -3.20 0.85
N ARG A 68 6.46 -3.61 0.68
CA ARG A 68 6.11 -5.04 0.64
C ARG A 68 6.92 -5.79 -0.41
N ASN A 69 6.93 -5.29 -1.65
CA ASN A 69 7.62 -5.92 -2.76
C ASN A 69 9.14 -5.94 -2.58
N LEU A 70 9.68 -5.02 -1.80
CA LEU A 70 11.11 -4.95 -1.49
C LEU A 70 11.48 -5.88 -0.33
N LEU A 71 10.79 -5.76 0.82
CA LEU A 71 11.12 -6.48 2.05
C LEU A 71 10.78 -7.98 1.98
N MET A 72 9.77 -8.38 1.22
CA MET A 72 9.37 -9.79 1.09
C MET A 72 10.21 -10.60 0.09
N ARG A 73 11.20 -9.98 -0.57
CA ARG A 73 12.11 -10.68 -1.50
C ARG A 73 13.17 -11.45 -0.73
N LYS A 74 13.43 -12.69 -1.16
CA LYS A 74 14.52 -13.54 -0.63
C LYS A 74 15.90 -12.88 -0.78
N SER A 75 16.12 -12.09 -1.84
CA SER A 75 17.37 -11.34 -2.06
C SER A 75 17.68 -10.35 -0.94
N ASN A 76 16.63 -9.89 -0.24
CA ASN A 76 16.71 -8.85 0.78
C ASN A 76 16.62 -9.44 2.20
N ALA A 77 16.83 -10.75 2.35
CA ALA A 77 16.84 -11.44 3.63
C ALA A 77 17.91 -10.89 4.59
N PHE A 78 18.99 -10.32 4.07
CA PHE A 78 20.06 -9.70 4.88
C PHE A 78 19.53 -8.58 5.80
N ILE A 79 18.52 -7.83 5.35
CA ILE A 79 17.89 -6.76 6.13
C ILE A 79 17.24 -7.35 7.38
N TRP A 80 16.48 -8.43 7.20
CA TRP A 80 15.80 -9.11 8.30
C TRP A 80 16.80 -9.73 9.28
N ARG A 81 17.90 -10.31 8.78
CA ARG A 81 18.99 -10.81 9.63
C ARG A 81 19.61 -9.69 10.47
N ALA A 82 19.83 -8.51 9.89
CA ALA A 82 20.32 -7.34 10.59
C ALA A 82 19.32 -6.88 11.67
N SER A 83 18.04 -6.70 11.31
CA SER A 83 16.98 -6.35 12.26
C SER A 83 16.83 -7.35 13.40
N ARG A 84 17.03 -8.64 13.10
CA ARG A 84 16.97 -9.72 14.08
C ARG A 84 18.12 -9.66 15.07
N SER A 85 19.33 -9.29 14.62
CA SER A 85 20.49 -9.15 15.48
C SER A 85 20.31 -8.08 16.57
N LEU A 86 19.36 -7.16 16.38
CA LEU A 86 18.99 -6.13 17.34
C LEU A 86 18.19 -6.67 18.54
N ILE A 87 17.63 -7.89 18.44
CA ILE A 87 16.85 -8.52 19.50
C ILE A 87 17.68 -9.62 20.17
N PRO A 88 18.14 -9.42 21.42
CA PRO A 88 18.86 -10.45 22.14
C PRO A 88 17.93 -11.63 22.44
N ASN A 89 18.47 -12.85 22.40
CA ASN A 89 17.78 -14.12 22.70
C ASN A 89 16.72 -14.59 21.69
N LEU A 90 16.69 -14.03 20.48
CA LEU A 90 15.80 -14.53 19.43
C LEU A 90 16.43 -15.77 18.73
N PRO A 91 15.70 -16.88 18.56
CA PRO A 91 16.25 -18.10 17.94
C PRO A 91 16.77 -17.87 16.51
N GLU A 92 17.65 -18.77 16.05
CA GLU A 92 17.99 -18.89 14.62
C GLU A 92 16.71 -19.08 13.78
N CYS A 93 16.62 -18.46 12.60
CA CYS A 93 15.52 -18.71 11.67
C CYS A 93 15.67 -20.17 11.20
N PRO A 94 14.65 -21.03 11.36
CA PRO A 94 14.71 -22.39 10.86
C PRO A 94 14.92 -22.38 9.34
N ALA A 95 15.65 -23.37 8.80
CA ALA A 95 15.93 -23.47 7.36
C ALA A 95 14.66 -23.63 6.50
N ASP A 96 13.56 -24.11 7.11
CA ASP A 96 12.26 -24.28 6.47
C ASP A 96 11.51 -22.94 6.25
N LEU A 97 11.93 -21.88 6.95
CA LEU A 97 11.28 -20.57 6.91
C LEU A 97 12.19 -19.52 6.28
N SER A 98 11.58 -18.60 5.54
CA SER A 98 12.26 -17.37 5.15
C SER A 98 12.23 -16.36 6.30
N GLU A 99 13.28 -15.53 6.41
CA GLU A 99 13.37 -14.48 7.44
C GLU A 99 12.10 -13.60 7.59
N PRO A 100 11.42 -13.15 6.49
CA PRO A 100 10.18 -12.39 6.62
C PRO A 100 9.02 -13.24 7.18
N GLN A 101 8.94 -14.53 6.82
CA GLN A 101 7.93 -15.44 7.36
C GLN A 101 8.17 -15.73 8.83
N TYR A 102 9.44 -15.90 9.23
CA TYR A 102 9.82 -16.07 10.61
C TYR A 102 9.48 -14.83 11.44
N ALA A 103 9.76 -13.62 10.92
CA ALA A 103 9.36 -12.38 11.58
C ALA A 103 7.83 -12.23 11.69
N CYS A 104 7.07 -12.60 10.66
CA CYS A 104 5.61 -12.68 10.76
C CYS A 104 5.16 -13.64 11.85
N LEU A 105 5.75 -14.83 11.94
CA LEU A 105 5.37 -15.84 12.93
C LEU A 105 5.72 -15.41 14.35
N ALA A 106 6.87 -14.76 14.53
CA ALA A 106 7.37 -14.36 15.85
C ALA A 106 6.69 -13.10 16.41
N PHE A 107 6.26 -12.17 15.55
CA PHE A 107 5.80 -10.84 15.98
C PHE A 107 4.40 -10.45 15.51
N ASP A 108 3.83 -11.11 14.50
CA ASP A 108 2.48 -10.78 14.04
C ASP A 108 1.43 -11.53 14.87
N PRO A 109 0.38 -10.85 15.37
CA PRO A 109 -0.72 -11.50 16.08
C PRO A 109 -1.64 -12.30 15.13
N HIS A 110 -1.45 -12.21 13.81
CA HIS A 110 -2.28 -12.90 12.84
C HIS A 110 -1.76 -14.31 12.58
N CYS A 111 -2.56 -15.32 12.96
CA CYS A 111 -2.26 -16.71 12.67
C CYS A 111 -2.11 -16.95 11.17
N HIS A 112 -0.95 -17.44 10.73
CA HIS A 112 -0.82 -18.12 9.44
C HIS A 112 -1.49 -19.50 9.54
N VAL A 113 -2.83 -19.54 9.53
CA VAL A 113 -3.57 -20.79 9.34
C VAL A 113 -3.39 -21.21 7.88
N GLY A 114 -2.41 -22.07 7.62
CA GLY A 114 -2.09 -22.48 6.26
C GLY A 114 -1.14 -23.66 6.17
N ARG A 115 -1.68 -24.86 6.46
CA ARG A 115 -1.12 -26.21 6.23
C ARG A 115 0.13 -26.56 7.04
N LEU A 116 -0.12 -27.05 8.25
CA LEU A 116 0.72 -28.13 8.78
C LEU A 116 0.72 -29.27 7.75
N PRO A 117 1.89 -29.76 7.29
CA PRO A 117 1.94 -31.04 6.62
C PRO A 117 1.43 -32.09 7.61
N SER A 118 0.39 -32.82 7.21
CA SER A 118 -0.04 -34.04 7.88
C SER A 118 1.18 -34.96 7.98
N PHE A 119 1.71 -35.12 9.19
CA PHE A 119 2.73 -36.12 9.47
C PHE A 119 2.10 -37.52 9.26
N PRO A 120 2.81 -38.45 8.60
CA PRO A 120 2.36 -39.83 8.41
C PRO A 120 2.39 -40.64 9.71
#